data_AF-A0A550D2Q1-F1
#
_entry.id   AF-A0A550D2Q1-F1
#
_cell.length_a   1.000
_cell.length_b   1.000
_cell.length_c   1.000
_cell.angle_alpha   90.00
_cell.angle_beta   90.00
_cell.angle_gamma   90.00
#
_symmetry.space_group_name_H-M   'P 1'
#
loop_
_entity.id
_entity.type
_entity.pdbx_description
1 polymer ?
#
loop_
_entity_poly.entity_id
_entity_poly.type
_entity_poly.pdbx_seq_one_letter_code
_entity_poly.pdbx_strand_id
1 'polypeptide(L)'
;DMKQGVSVAYAITYEENAMDELLSRYRREKFDEEKLRYLTALLLFRKPYLVVNSLSLILTGEVKKQDMPYVISVVSYNPYAREATFNWIKTYFNFLREAYKGTGILGRRLGEAIPLIGIGIEKEVEEFFNNIEMPEGSRGIKMGLEMLKAYSKLK
;
A
#
# COMPACT_ATOMS: atom_id res chain seq x y z
N ASP A 1 -17.81 4.97 -10.59
CA ASP A 1 -18.31 6.26 -10.07
C ASP A 1 -17.21 7.32 -10.18
N MET A 2 -17.54 8.54 -10.61
CA MET A 2 -16.58 9.64 -10.83
C MET A 2 -16.02 10.23 -9.52
N LYS A 3 -16.73 10.07 -8.41
CA LYS A 3 -16.36 10.69 -7.14
C LYS A 3 -14.97 10.29 -6.65
N GLN A 4 -14.55 9.03 -6.84
CA GLN A 4 -13.21 8.58 -6.46
C GLN A 4 -12.12 9.31 -7.24
N GLY A 5 -12.32 9.46 -8.56
CA GLY A 5 -11.40 10.23 -9.40
C GLY A 5 -11.29 11.68 -8.92
N VAL A 6 -12.40 12.30 -8.52
CA VAL A 6 -12.41 13.66 -7.96
C VAL A 6 -11.62 13.74 -6.66
N SER A 7 -11.81 12.81 -5.72
CA SER A 7 -11.06 12.80 -4.45
C SER A 7 -9.56 12.59 -4.67
N VAL A 8 -9.18 11.70 -5.57
CA VAL A 8 -7.76 11.47 -5.92
C VAL A 8 -7.16 12.69 -6.61
N ALA A 9 -7.87 13.31 -7.55
CA ALA A 9 -7.43 14.55 -8.19
C ALA A 9 -7.26 15.68 -7.18
N TYR A 10 -8.15 15.79 -6.20
CA TYR A 10 -8.03 16.73 -5.09
C TYR A 10 -6.75 16.48 -4.28
N ALA A 11 -6.50 15.24 -3.85
CA ALA A 11 -5.29 14.87 -3.12
C ALA A 11 -4.01 15.26 -3.90
N ILE A 12 -3.95 14.89 -5.19
CA ILE A 12 -2.79 15.15 -6.06
C ILE A 12 -2.58 16.65 -6.33
N THR A 13 -3.66 17.42 -6.45
CA THR A 13 -3.57 18.85 -6.80
C THR A 13 -3.14 19.69 -5.59
N TYR A 14 -3.66 19.37 -4.40
CA TYR A 14 -3.53 20.20 -3.21
C TYR A 14 -2.55 19.65 -2.16
N GLU A 15 -2.13 18.39 -2.27
CA GLU A 15 -1.09 17.74 -1.43
C GLU A 15 -1.27 18.03 0.07
N GLU A 16 -0.37 18.79 0.74
CA GLU A 16 -0.48 19.07 2.18
C GLU A 16 -1.81 19.75 2.53
N ASN A 17 -2.29 20.64 1.67
CA ASN A 17 -3.53 21.39 1.91
C ASN A 17 -4.77 20.49 1.85
N ALA A 18 -4.68 19.32 1.20
CA ALA A 18 -5.77 18.35 1.15
C ALA A 18 -5.72 17.32 2.30
N MET A 19 -4.58 17.16 2.96
CA MET A 19 -4.36 16.07 3.93
C MET A 19 -5.37 16.13 5.08
N ASP A 20 -5.45 17.26 5.78
CA ASP A 20 -6.32 17.42 6.95
C ASP A 20 -7.79 17.31 6.59
N GLU A 21 -8.19 17.83 5.43
CA GLU A 21 -9.57 17.73 4.97
C GLU A 21 -9.95 16.29 4.62
N LEU A 22 -9.12 15.59 3.85
CA LEU A 22 -9.37 14.19 3.48
C LEU A 22 -9.37 13.28 4.69
N LEU A 23 -8.47 13.47 5.66
CA LEU A 23 -8.48 12.77 6.94
C LEU A 23 -9.76 13.06 7.73
N SER A 24 -10.18 14.32 7.80
CA SER A 24 -11.40 14.72 8.49
C SER A 24 -12.66 14.11 7.85
N ARG A 25 -12.70 14.01 6.53
CA ARG A 25 -13.77 13.33 5.79
C ARG A 25 -13.74 11.82 6.04
N TYR A 26 -12.57 11.18 5.92
CA TYR A 26 -12.38 9.75 6.22
C TYR A 26 -12.86 9.36 7.63
N ARG A 27 -12.56 10.18 8.64
CA ARG A 27 -12.91 9.92 10.05
C ARG A 27 -14.39 10.12 10.37
N ARG A 28 -15.06 11.07 9.69
CA ARG A 28 -16.47 11.39 9.93
C ARG A 28 -17.44 10.56 9.09
N GLU A 29 -16.96 9.98 8.00
CA GLU A 29 -17.77 9.19 7.08
C GLU A 29 -18.29 7.91 7.74
N LYS A 30 -19.58 7.64 7.53
CA LYS A 30 -20.30 6.48 8.08
C LYS A 30 -20.49 5.37 7.04
N PHE A 31 -20.51 5.71 5.76
CA PHE A 31 -20.67 4.74 4.68
C PHE A 31 -19.31 4.17 4.28
N ASP A 32 -19.17 2.84 4.36
CA ASP A 32 -17.89 2.17 4.10
C ASP A 32 -17.35 2.48 2.67
N GLU A 33 -18.21 2.58 1.65
CA GLU A 33 -17.80 2.92 0.28
C GLU A 33 -17.18 4.32 0.17
N GLU A 34 -17.83 5.33 0.75
CA GLU A 34 -17.34 6.71 0.77
C GLU A 34 -16.06 6.80 1.61
N LYS A 35 -15.95 6.02 2.69
CA LYS A 35 -14.77 5.95 3.53
C LYS A 35 -13.56 5.38 2.77
N LEU A 36 -13.74 4.28 2.03
CA LEU A 36 -12.69 3.70 1.17
C LEU A 36 -12.26 4.66 0.07
N ARG A 37 -13.14 5.53 -0.40
CA ARG A 37 -12.81 6.57 -1.37
C ARG A 37 -11.85 7.62 -0.82
N TYR A 38 -12.12 8.14 0.37
CA TYR A 38 -11.21 9.09 1.02
C TYR A 38 -9.88 8.42 1.36
N LEU A 39 -9.91 7.16 1.81
CA LEU A 39 -8.71 6.37 2.04
C LEU A 39 -7.88 6.20 0.76
N THR A 40 -8.52 5.93 -0.37
CA THR A 40 -7.84 5.86 -1.67
C THR A 40 -7.15 7.17 -2.02
N ALA A 41 -7.82 8.30 -1.84
CA ALA A 41 -7.23 9.61 -2.09
C ALA A 41 -6.00 9.86 -1.21
N LEU A 42 -6.08 9.49 0.08
CA LEU A 42 -4.98 9.59 1.04
C LEU A 42 -3.76 8.72 0.67
N LEU A 43 -3.96 7.59 0.00
CA LEU A 43 -2.88 6.67 -0.41
C LEU A 43 -2.23 7.05 -1.74
N LEU A 44 -2.83 7.96 -2.51
CA LEU A 44 -2.44 8.31 -3.88
C LEU A 44 -1.88 9.74 -4.02
N PHE A 45 -1.46 10.38 -2.91
CA PHE A 45 -0.65 11.61 -2.96
C PHE A 45 0.63 11.41 -3.77
N ARG A 46 1.16 12.49 -4.39
CA ARG A 46 2.47 12.44 -5.06
C ARG A 46 3.61 12.52 -4.07
N LYS A 47 3.46 13.26 -2.96
CA LYS A 47 4.51 13.38 -1.95
C LYS A 47 4.62 12.08 -1.12
N PRO A 48 5.76 11.36 -1.13
CA PRO A 48 5.87 10.06 -0.48
C PRO A 48 5.58 10.07 1.03
N TYR A 49 5.98 11.14 1.73
CA TYR A 49 5.73 11.24 3.17
C TYR A 49 4.24 11.38 3.52
N LEU A 50 3.41 11.97 2.65
CA LEU A 50 1.97 12.00 2.85
C LEU A 50 1.37 10.60 2.73
N VAL A 51 1.85 9.81 1.76
CA VAL A 51 1.45 8.40 1.61
C VAL A 51 1.85 7.58 2.85
N VAL A 52 3.07 7.75 3.36
CA VAL A 52 3.53 7.09 4.60
C VAL A 52 2.68 7.52 5.81
N ASN A 53 2.34 8.80 5.93
CA ASN A 53 1.43 9.28 6.98
C ASN A 53 0.05 8.63 6.88
N SER A 54 -0.48 8.45 5.68
CA SER A 54 -1.74 7.75 5.44
C SER A 54 -1.67 6.26 5.78
N LEU A 55 -0.55 5.59 5.48
CA LEU A 55 -0.32 4.19 5.86
C LEU A 55 -0.30 4.00 7.39
N SER A 56 0.10 5.01 8.15
CA SER A 56 0.07 4.96 9.63
C SER A 56 -1.35 4.80 10.21
N LEU A 57 -2.41 5.06 9.44
CA LEU A 57 -3.80 4.76 9.85
C LEU A 57 -4.04 3.26 10.09
N ILE A 58 -3.22 2.39 9.46
CA ILE A 58 -3.21 0.95 9.74
C ILE A 58 -2.71 0.70 11.16
N LEU A 59 -1.63 1.38 11.56
CA LEU A 59 -0.95 1.17 12.84
C LEU A 59 -1.78 1.71 14.01
N THR A 60 -2.53 2.79 13.79
CA THR A 60 -3.44 3.37 14.80
C THR A 60 -4.76 2.60 14.93
N GLY A 61 -5.01 1.60 14.10
CA GLY A 61 -6.26 0.84 14.06
C GLY A 61 -7.44 1.60 13.44
N GLU A 62 -7.21 2.77 12.84
CA GLU A 62 -8.23 3.53 12.12
C GLU A 62 -8.67 2.84 10.83
N VAL A 63 -7.79 2.05 10.21
CA VAL A 63 -8.11 1.12 9.12
C VAL A 63 -8.46 -0.24 9.72
N LYS A 64 -9.66 -0.75 9.41
CA LYS A 64 -10.11 -2.07 9.88
C LYS A 64 -9.17 -3.15 9.31
N LYS A 65 -8.92 -4.21 10.10
CA LYS A 65 -8.10 -5.35 9.68
C LYS A 65 -8.53 -5.96 8.33
N GLN A 66 -9.82 -5.99 8.03
CA GLN A 66 -10.31 -6.53 6.75
C GLN A 66 -10.00 -5.63 5.54
N ASP A 67 -9.72 -4.35 5.76
CA ASP A 67 -9.48 -3.34 4.71
C ASP A 67 -7.98 -3.11 4.44
N MET A 68 -7.07 -3.57 5.31
CA MET A 68 -5.63 -3.48 5.05
C MET A 68 -5.18 -4.15 3.74
N PRO A 69 -5.76 -5.29 3.26
CA PRO A 69 -5.41 -5.88 1.97
C PRO A 69 -5.74 -4.93 0.81
N TYR A 70 -6.82 -4.15 0.94
CA TYR A 70 -7.19 -3.12 -0.01
C TYR A 70 -6.17 -1.98 0.00
N VAL A 71 -5.75 -1.52 1.19
CA VAL A 71 -4.72 -0.47 1.33
C VAL A 71 -3.41 -0.87 0.65
N ILE A 72 -2.90 -2.09 0.90
CA ILE A 72 -1.66 -2.60 0.28
C ILE A 72 -1.79 -2.62 -1.25
N SER A 73 -2.94 -3.03 -1.77
CA SER A 73 -3.19 -3.04 -3.20
C SER A 73 -3.19 -1.62 -3.78
N VAL A 74 -3.99 -0.71 -3.23
CA VAL A 74 -4.12 0.67 -3.74
C VAL A 74 -2.79 1.41 -3.71
N VAL A 75 -2.07 1.37 -2.58
CA VAL A 75 -0.81 2.12 -2.44
C VAL A 75 0.27 1.61 -3.40
N SER A 76 0.24 0.32 -3.75
CA SER A 76 1.21 -0.26 -4.69
C SER A 76 1.11 0.30 -6.12
N TYR A 77 -0.05 0.83 -6.49
CA TYR A 77 -0.26 1.50 -7.78
C TYR A 77 0.27 2.94 -7.82
N ASN A 78 0.79 3.48 -6.71
CA ASN A 78 1.31 4.84 -6.67
C ASN A 78 2.78 4.89 -7.13
N PRO A 79 3.07 5.37 -8.37
CA PRO A 79 4.43 5.39 -8.88
C PRO A 79 5.33 6.39 -8.15
N TYR A 80 4.75 7.42 -7.51
CA TYR A 80 5.49 8.46 -6.81
C TYR A 80 5.97 8.01 -5.42
N ALA A 81 5.37 6.98 -4.85
CA ALA A 81 5.65 6.51 -3.49
C ALA A 81 6.12 5.05 -3.42
N ARG A 82 6.60 4.46 -4.53
CA ARG A 82 7.05 3.06 -4.60
C ARG A 82 8.04 2.68 -3.50
N GLU A 83 9.16 3.39 -3.46
CA GLU A 83 10.24 3.14 -2.49
C GLU A 83 9.77 3.40 -1.06
N ALA A 84 9.05 4.50 -0.81
CA ALA A 84 8.50 4.81 0.50
C ALA A 84 7.50 3.74 0.99
N THR A 85 6.68 3.21 0.08
CA THR A 85 5.74 2.12 0.35
C THR A 85 6.49 0.83 0.69
N PHE A 86 7.50 0.47 -0.09
CA PHE A 86 8.35 -0.69 0.22
C PHE A 86 9.05 -0.54 1.57
N ASN A 87 9.64 0.61 1.85
CA ASN A 87 10.29 0.90 3.13
C ASN A 87 9.30 0.80 4.29
N TRP A 88 8.08 1.32 4.14
CA TRP A 88 7.05 1.17 5.16
C TRP A 88 6.66 -0.30 5.39
N ILE A 89 6.46 -1.08 4.32
CA ILE A 89 6.17 -2.52 4.42
C ILE A 89 7.33 -3.25 5.11
N LYS A 90 8.57 -2.96 4.75
CA LYS A 90 9.78 -3.52 5.34
C LYS A 90 9.87 -3.21 6.84
N THR A 91 9.63 -1.96 7.23
CA THR A 91 9.65 -1.52 8.64
C THR A 91 8.56 -2.20 9.47
N TYR A 92 7.34 -2.31 8.95
CA TYR A 92 6.18 -2.84 9.69
C TYR A 92 5.82 -4.28 9.30
N PHE A 93 6.75 -5.01 8.68
CA PHE A 93 6.48 -6.33 8.12
C PHE A 93 5.96 -7.32 9.17
N ASN A 94 6.57 -7.37 10.35
CA ASN A 94 6.16 -8.28 11.42
C ASN A 94 4.75 -7.96 11.93
N PHE A 95 4.38 -6.69 12.01
CA PHE A 95 3.02 -6.27 12.37
C PHE A 95 2.00 -6.75 11.33
N LEU A 96 2.29 -6.55 10.03
CA LEU A 96 1.43 -7.01 8.94
C LEU A 96 1.30 -8.53 8.94
N ARG A 97 2.43 -9.24 9.11
CA ARG A 97 2.45 -10.70 9.15
C ARG A 97 1.62 -11.25 10.29
N GLU A 98 1.79 -10.73 11.50
CA GLU A 98 1.04 -11.22 12.67
C GLU A 98 -0.47 -11.00 12.47
N ALA A 99 -0.88 -9.89 11.84
CA ALA A 99 -2.29 -9.66 11.52
C ALA A 99 -2.88 -10.76 10.62
N TYR A 100 -2.09 -11.38 9.74
CA TYR A 100 -2.57 -12.40 8.79
C TYR A 100 -1.97 -13.78 9.02
N LYS A 101 -1.38 -14.03 10.19
CA LYS A 101 -0.69 -15.27 10.52
C LYS A 101 -1.59 -16.48 10.29
N GLY A 102 -1.02 -17.51 9.66
CA GLY A 102 -1.75 -18.72 9.30
C GLY A 102 -2.69 -18.58 8.10
N THR A 103 -2.72 -17.41 7.43
CA THR A 103 -3.50 -17.18 6.21
C THR A 103 -2.59 -16.85 5.02
N GLY A 104 -3.02 -17.19 3.80
CA GLY A 104 -2.31 -16.81 2.58
C GLY A 104 -2.62 -15.38 2.08
N ILE A 105 -3.41 -14.59 2.83
CA ILE A 105 -3.94 -13.30 2.37
C ILE A 105 -2.81 -12.28 2.15
N LEU A 106 -1.95 -12.08 3.15
CA LEU A 106 -0.85 -11.13 3.05
C LEU A 106 0.13 -11.52 1.95
N GLY A 107 0.50 -12.80 1.86
CA GLY A 107 1.39 -13.29 0.82
C GLY A 107 0.87 -13.05 -0.59
N ARG A 108 -0.45 -13.22 -0.82
CA ARG A 108 -1.09 -12.89 -2.10
C ARG A 108 -1.00 -11.40 -2.42
N ARG A 109 -1.32 -10.53 -1.46
CA ARG A 109 -1.26 -9.07 -1.66
C ARG A 109 0.15 -8.55 -1.85
N LEU A 110 1.12 -9.08 -1.13
CA LEU A 110 2.53 -8.78 -1.36
C LEU A 110 2.96 -9.26 -2.75
N GLY A 111 2.55 -10.45 -3.19
CA GLY A 111 2.81 -10.93 -4.55
C GLY A 111 2.28 -10.00 -5.65
N GLU A 112 1.12 -9.39 -5.44
CA GLU A 112 0.54 -8.38 -6.34
C GLU A 112 1.27 -7.02 -6.27
N ALA A 113 1.72 -6.62 -5.08
CA ALA A 113 2.34 -5.31 -4.85
C ALA A 113 3.83 -5.24 -5.21
N ILE A 114 4.61 -6.28 -4.87
CA ILE A 114 6.06 -6.40 -5.11
C ILE A 114 6.48 -5.95 -6.53
N PRO A 115 5.85 -6.43 -7.62
CA PRO A 115 6.28 -6.05 -8.98
C PRO A 115 6.07 -4.57 -9.30
N LEU A 116 5.22 -3.86 -8.56
CA LEU A 116 4.95 -2.43 -8.77
C LEU A 116 5.84 -1.55 -7.91
N ILE A 117 5.99 -1.90 -6.62
CA ILE A 117 6.75 -1.11 -5.65
C ILE A 117 8.27 -1.35 -5.73
N GLY A 118 8.70 -2.49 -6.29
CA GLY A 118 10.12 -2.83 -6.40
C GLY A 118 10.83 -2.26 -7.62
N ILE A 119 10.12 -1.62 -8.56
CA ILE A 119 10.70 -1.08 -9.79
C ILE A 119 11.74 -0.01 -9.45
N GLY A 120 13.00 -0.22 -9.85
CA GLY A 120 14.14 0.65 -9.56
C GLY A 120 14.91 0.34 -8.29
N ILE A 121 14.44 -0.61 -7.47
CA ILE A 121 15.09 -1.07 -6.23
C ILE A 121 15.09 -2.62 -6.15
N GLU A 122 15.23 -3.28 -7.29
CA GLU A 122 15.00 -4.72 -7.45
C GLU A 122 15.84 -5.56 -6.48
N LYS A 123 17.14 -5.23 -6.36
CA LYS A 123 18.06 -5.95 -5.48
C LYS A 123 17.64 -5.88 -4.02
N GLU A 124 17.24 -4.70 -3.55
CA GLU A 124 16.84 -4.52 -2.15
C GLU A 124 15.54 -5.27 -1.84
N VAL A 125 14.57 -5.23 -2.76
CA VAL A 125 13.31 -5.98 -2.62
C VAL A 125 13.57 -7.49 -2.63
N GLU A 126 14.39 -7.99 -3.55
CA GLU A 126 14.78 -9.41 -3.59
C GLU A 126 15.50 -9.84 -2.30
N GLU A 127 16.49 -9.08 -1.84
CA GLU A 127 17.22 -9.38 -0.61
C GLU A 127 16.31 -9.41 0.61
N PHE A 128 15.40 -8.45 0.75
CA PHE A 128 14.46 -8.45 1.86
C PHE A 128 13.54 -9.67 1.82
N PHE A 129 12.89 -9.94 0.68
CA PHE A 129 11.89 -10.99 0.59
C PHE A 129 12.47 -12.42 0.57
N ASN A 130 13.73 -12.59 0.19
CA ASN A 130 14.44 -13.87 0.30
C ASN A 130 14.85 -14.20 1.74
N ASN A 131 15.02 -13.18 2.60
CA ASN A 131 15.46 -13.34 3.98
C ASN A 131 14.31 -13.38 5.00
N ILE A 132 13.06 -13.17 4.58
CA ILE A 132 11.92 -13.28 5.49
C ILE A 132 11.44 -14.72 5.61
N GLU A 133 11.13 -15.15 6.83
CA GLU A 133 10.41 -16.40 7.06
C GLU A 133 8.91 -16.12 6.98
N MET A 134 8.23 -16.49 5.90
CA MET A 134 6.76 -16.45 5.82
C MET A 134 6.21 -17.61 4.98
N PRO A 135 6.21 -18.85 5.52
CA PRO A 135 5.80 -20.04 4.78
C PRO A 135 4.42 -19.90 4.13
N GLU A 136 3.46 -19.30 4.84
CA GLU A 136 2.07 -19.08 4.43
C GLU A 136 1.93 -18.18 3.18
N GLY A 137 2.94 -17.36 2.88
CA GLY A 137 2.94 -16.45 1.74
C GLY A 137 4.05 -16.66 0.72
N SER A 138 4.90 -17.67 0.93
CA SER A 138 6.07 -17.99 0.10
C SER A 138 5.77 -18.03 -1.40
N ARG A 139 4.68 -18.71 -1.81
CA ARG A 139 4.26 -18.79 -3.21
C ARG A 139 3.92 -17.42 -3.81
N GLY A 140 3.19 -16.59 -3.08
CA GLY A 140 2.78 -15.27 -3.55
C GLY A 140 3.97 -14.33 -3.70
N ILE A 141 4.87 -14.31 -2.70
CA ILE A 141 6.11 -13.54 -2.75
C ILE A 141 6.98 -13.96 -3.93
N LYS A 142 7.18 -15.28 -4.12
CA LYS A 142 7.98 -15.81 -5.23
C LYS A 142 7.44 -15.34 -6.58
N MET A 143 6.12 -15.45 -6.79
CA MET A 143 5.47 -14.95 -8.00
C MET A 143 5.67 -13.44 -8.17
N GLY A 144 5.55 -12.65 -7.10
CA GLY A 144 5.78 -11.21 -7.14
C GLY A 144 7.21 -10.84 -7.56
N LEU A 145 8.21 -11.53 -7.02
CA LEU A 145 9.62 -11.33 -7.39
C LEU A 145 9.90 -11.74 -8.85
N GLU A 146 9.30 -12.82 -9.33
CA GLU A 146 9.38 -13.22 -10.75
C GLU A 146 8.77 -12.15 -11.66
N MET A 147 7.60 -11.61 -11.29
CA MET A 147 6.94 -10.53 -12.02
C MET A 147 7.74 -9.22 -11.97
N LEU A 148 8.40 -8.91 -10.85
CA LEU A 148 9.27 -7.74 -10.73
C LEU A 148 10.38 -7.80 -11.78
N LYS A 149 11.05 -8.95 -11.93
CA LYS A 149 12.08 -9.16 -12.96
C LYS A 149 11.55 -8.96 -14.38
N ALA A 150 10.27 -9.27 -14.64
CA ALA A 150 9.65 -9.03 -15.93
C ALA A 150 9.34 -7.54 -16.13
N TYR A 151 8.74 -6.88 -15.14
CA TYR A 151 8.34 -5.47 -15.22
C TYR A 151 9.54 -4.52 -15.33
N SER A 152 10.65 -4.82 -14.64
CA SER A 152 11.87 -4.03 -14.71
C SER A 152 12.51 -4.02 -16.11
N LYS A 153 12.19 -4.99 -16.98
CA LYS A 153 12.63 -5.01 -18.39
C LYS A 153 11.78 -4.12 -19.31
N LEU A 154 10.62 -3.68 -18.84
CA LEU A 154 9.70 -2.81 -19.59
C LEU A 154 9.93 -1.32 -19.27
N LYS A 155 10.86 -1.02 -18.36
CA LYS A 155 11.19 0.33 -17.89
C LYS A 155 12.11 1.05 -18.88
#